data_AF-E0PZP4-F1
#
_entry.id   AF-E0PZP4-F1
#
_cell.length_a   1.000
_cell.length_b   1.000
_cell.length_c   1.000
_cell.angle_alpha   90.00
_cell.angle_beta   90.00
_cell.angle_gamma   90.00
#
_symmetry.space_group_name_H-M   'P 1'
#
loop_
_entity.id
_entity.type
_entity.pdbx_description
1 polymer ?
#
loop_
_entity_poly.entity_id
_entity_poly.type
_entity_poly.pdbx_seq_one_letter_code
_entity_poly.pdbx_strand_id
1 'polypeptide(L)' 'MISNKGVRHTYGSYLWHKGIDLGVIAKILGHKDISMLVEVYGHTLEEKISEEFMAVKSLL' A
#
# COMPACT_ATOMS: atom_id res chain seq x y z
N MET A 1 -6.29 -24.67 0.39
CA MET A 1 -5.97 -23.96 1.64
C MET A 1 -6.12 -22.46 1.38
N ILE A 2 -7.31 -21.91 1.60
CA ILE A 2 -7.54 -20.46 1.54
C ILE A 2 -6.94 -19.85 2.81
N SER A 3 -5.64 -19.55 2.75
CA SER A 3 -4.93 -18.90 3.85
C SER A 3 -5.59 -17.55 4.13
N ASN A 4 -5.85 -17.24 5.40
CA ASN A 4 -6.44 -15.99 5.91
C ASN A 4 -5.80 -14.71 5.33
N LYS A 5 -4.58 -14.83 4.80
CA LYS A 5 -3.85 -13.84 3.99
C LYS A 5 -4.62 -13.38 2.75
N GLY A 6 -5.32 -14.25 2.03
CA GLY A 6 -6.05 -13.89 0.80
C GLY A 6 -7.16 -12.88 1.05
N VAL A 7 -7.93 -13.06 2.11
CA VAL A 7 -9.02 -12.14 2.51
C VAL A 7 -8.45 -10.78 2.92
N ARG A 8 -7.36 -10.78 3.70
CA ARG A 8 -6.66 -9.56 4.11
C ARG A 8 -6.01 -8.84 2.93
N HIS A 9 -5.48 -9.59 1.97
CA HIS A 9 -4.90 -9.05 0.75
C HIS A 9 -5.98 -8.39 -0.12
N THR A 10 -7.11 -9.06 -0.33
CA THR A 10 -8.26 -8.49 -1.04
C THR A 10 -8.78 -7.23 -0.33
N TYR A 11 -8.88 -7.26 1.00
CA TYR A 11 -9.33 -6.12 1.78
C TYR A 11 -8.34 -4.94 1.74
N GLY A 12 -7.04 -5.21 1.83
CA GLY A 12 -5.98 -4.21 1.68
C GLY A 12 -5.97 -3.59 0.28
N SER A 13 -6.07 -4.41 -0.77
CA SER A 13 -6.20 -3.93 -2.17
C SER A 13 -7.44 -3.07 -2.36
N TYR A 14 -8.57 -3.44 -1.74
CA TYR A 14 -9.81 -2.68 -1.83
C TYR A 14 -9.70 -1.30 -1.18
N LEU A 15 -9.12 -1.21 0.02
CA LEU A 15 -8.91 0.07 0.71
C LEU A 15 -7.89 0.95 -0.02
N TRP A 16 -6.85 0.36 -0.59
CA TRP A 16 -5.86 1.08 -1.41
C TRP A 16 -6.48 1.66 -2.67
N HIS A 17 -7.31 0.87 -3.38
CA HIS A 17 -8.00 1.33 -4.57
C HIS A 17 -9.04 2.42 -4.27
N LYS A 18 -9.50 2.51 -3.02
CA LYS A 18 -10.32 3.61 -2.48
C LYS A 18 -9.53 4.88 -2.20
N GLY A 19 -8.20 4.88 -2.37
CA GLY A 19 -7.33 6.02 -2.12
C GLY A 19 -6.94 6.21 -0.65
N ILE A 20 -7.11 5.18 0.19
CA ILE A 20 -6.73 5.25 1.61
C ILE A 20 -5.23 4.99 1.75
N ASP A 21 -4.58 5.78 2.60
CA ASP A 21 -3.16 5.65 2.90
C ASP A 21 -2.79 4.25 3.42
N LEU A 22 -1.68 3.70 2.93
CA LEU A 22 -1.20 2.36 3.30
C LEU A 22 -0.83 2.25 4.78
N GLY A 23 -0.38 3.34 5.42
CA GLY A 23 -0.15 3.38 6.86
C GLY A 23 -1.44 3.24 7.67
N VAL A 24 -2.54 3.84 7.19
CA VAL A 24 -3.87 3.66 7.78
C VAL A 24 -4.39 2.24 7.56
N ILE A 25 -4.26 1.71 6.35
CA ILE A 25 -4.64 0.33 6.01
C ILE A 25 -3.88 -0.67 6.88
N ALA A 26 -2.59 -0.45 7.09
CA ALA A 26 -1.77 -1.27 7.96
C ALA A 26 -2.18 -1.21 9.43
N LYS A 27 -2.69 -0.06 9.90
CA LYS A 27 -3.23 0.09 11.25
C LYS A 27 -4.54 -0.67 11.44
N ILE A 28 -5.37 -0.75 10.38
CA ILE A 28 -6.64 -1.48 10.35
C ILE A 28 -6.39 -3.00 10.28
N LEU A 29 -5.42 -3.43 9.48
CA LEU A 29 -5.07 -4.85 9.29
C LEU A 29 -4.16 -5.41 10.40
N GLY A 30 -3.40 -4.55 11.07
CA GLY A 30 -2.50 -4.88 12.17
C GLY A 30 -1.06 -5.16 11.73
N HIS A 31 -0.13 -5.06 12.68
CA HIS A 31 1.32 -5.11 12.47
C HIS A 31 1.86 -6.42 11.85
N LYS A 32 1.09 -7.51 11.82
CA LYS A 32 1.55 -8.78 11.22
C LYS A 32 1.35 -8.82 9.71
N ASP A 33 0.40 -8.03 9.20
CA ASP A 33 0.09 -7.95 7.77
C ASP A 33 0.77 -6.74 7.12
N ILE A 34 1.34 -5.80 7.90
CA ILE A 34 2.11 -4.68 7.37
C ILE A 34 3.34 -5.15 6.59
N SER A 35 4.04 -6.20 7.02
CA SER A 35 5.21 -6.70 6.30
C SER A 35 4.85 -7.16 4.89
N MET A 36 3.70 -7.84 4.73
CA MET A 36 3.19 -8.24 3.41
C MET A 36 2.77 -7.03 2.59
N LEU A 37 2.08 -6.05 3.19
CA LEU A 37 1.69 -4.82 2.50
C LEU A 37 2.91 -3.99 2.09
N VAL A 38 3.94 -3.93 2.92
CA VAL A 38 5.19 -3.21 2.63
C VAL A 38 6.00 -3.93 1.57
N GLU A 39 6.04 -5.26 1.54
CA GLU A 39 6.68 -6.00 0.45
C GLU A 39 5.93 -5.83 -0.88
N VAL A 40 4.59 -5.87 -0.87
CA VAL A 40 3.79 -5.81 -2.11
C VAL A 40 3.60 -4.38 -2.60
N TYR A 41 3.28 -3.45 -1.69
CA TYR A 41 2.96 -2.06 -2.03
C TYR A 41 4.10 -1.09 -1.73
N GLY A 42 5.14 -1.47 -0.98
CA GLY A 42 6.29 -0.60 -0.71
C GLY A 42 7.05 -0.24 -1.98
N HIS A 43 7.23 -1.21 -2.89
CA HIS A 43 7.80 -0.94 -4.21
C HIS A 43 6.94 0.03 -5.03
N THR A 44 5.62 -0.18 -5.05
CA THR A 44 4.70 0.73 -5.75
C THR A 44 4.64 2.11 -5.08
N LEU A 45 4.82 2.21 -3.76
CA LEU A 45 4.93 3.46 -3.03
C LEU A 45 6.19 4.22 -3.44
N GLU A 46 7.34 3.55 -3.52
CA GLU A 46 8.58 4.17 -4.01
C GLU A 46 8.42 4.66 -5.44
N GLU A 47 7.77 3.89 -6.32
CA GLU A 47 7.45 4.33 -7.69
C GLU A 47 6.55 5.57 -7.68
N LYS A 48 5.47 5.56 -6.90
CA LYS A 48 4.52 6.67 -6.83
C LYS A 48 5.13 7.94 -6.22
N ILE A 49 5.96 7.79 -5.19
CA ILE A 49 6.73 8.89 -4.59
C ILE A 49 7.73 9.44 -5.60
N SER A 50 8.40 8.58 -6.35
CA SER A 50 9.34 8.98 -7.41
C SER A 50 8.62 9.75 -8.52
N GLU A 51 7.44 9.30 -8.94
CA GLU A 51 6.60 9.99 -9.91
C GLU A 51 6.11 11.35 -9.40
N GLU A 52 5.58 11.43 -8.17
CA GLU A 52 5.13 12.70 -7.59
C GLU A 52 6.30 13.66 -7.35
N PHE A 53 7.46 13.13 -6.95
CA PHE A 53 8.67 13.91 -6.77
C PHE A 53 9.18 14.46 -8.10
N MET A 54 9.16 13.66 -9.18
CA MET A 54 9.45 14.12 -10.54
C MET A 54 8.47 15.20 -11.01
N ALA A 55 7.18 15.03 -10.72
CA ALA A 55 6.15 16.01 -11.07
C ALA A 55 6.35 17.35 -10.35
N VAL A 56 6.65 17.32 -9.05
CA VAL A 56 6.99 18.53 -8.28
C VAL A 56 8.29 19.16 -8.79
N LYS A 57 9.29 18.34 -9.13
CA LYS A 57 10.56 18.83 -9.70
C LYS A 57 10.38 19.48 -11.07
N SER A 58 9.39 19.07 -11.86
CA SER A 58 9.06 19.68 -13.15
C SER A 58 8.28 21.00 -13.03
N LEU A 59 7.78 21.33 -11.83
CA LEU A 59 7.11 22.60 -11.52
C LEU A 59 8.08 23.67 -11.00
N LEU A 60 9.35 23.29 -10.75
CA LEU A 60 10.48 24.15 -10.38
C LEU A 60 11.36 24.42 -11.60
#